data_AF-A0A285F323-F1
#
_entry.id   AF-A0A285F323-F1
#
_cell.length_a   1.000
_cell.length_b   1.000
_cell.length_c   1.000
_cell.angle_alpha   90.00
_cell.angle_beta   90.00
_cell.angle_gamma   90.00
#
_symmetry.space_group_name_H-M   'P 1'
#
loop_
_entity.id
_entity.type
_entity.pdbx_description
1 polymer ?
#
loop_
_entity_poly.entity_id
_entity_poly.type
_entity_poly.pdbx_seq_one_letter_code
_entity_poly.pdbx_strand_id
1 'polypeptide(L)'
;MTIVNVLISSLEEWDKLTGKEQINDFKGLIDSILLHLGVISETSIKSKIELLVDLQERIRYLVEEEGIDQDLLVMGLVNFISEKLERTLMRQGQTIVLDEKLISSDKVDLDMKNRLSYSLKELKRDNFYEKATKELDHWRFIVASNFTKGNRARWRKEGFEVVAEDLEEELSQIPKKILDILFDIPIVKLIAKIELEDIKNLSCSEAMDLREVLI
;
A
#
# COMPACT_ATOMS: atom_id res chain seq x y z
N MET A 1 5.07 14.46 5.30
CA MET A 1 5.17 13.67 4.05
C MET A 1 4.43 12.37 4.29
N THR A 2 3.36 12.06 3.53
CA THR A 2 2.51 10.91 3.88
C THR A 2 3.19 9.56 3.60
N ILE A 3 2.82 8.53 4.36
CA ILE A 3 3.31 7.15 4.16
C ILE A 3 2.97 6.62 2.75
N VAL A 4 1.86 7.09 2.17
CA VAL A 4 1.47 6.80 0.78
C VAL A 4 2.50 7.34 -0.20
N ASN A 5 2.92 8.60 -0.05
CA ASN A 5 3.96 9.17 -0.91
C ASN A 5 5.29 8.41 -0.78
N VAL A 6 5.62 7.95 0.43
CA VAL A 6 6.81 7.13 0.65
C VAL A 6 6.70 5.78 -0.06
N LEU A 7 5.53 5.15 -0.09
CA LEU A 7 5.29 3.93 -0.89
C LEU A 7 5.49 4.18 -2.38
N ILE A 8 4.89 5.24 -2.93
CA ILE A 8 5.02 5.57 -4.35
C ILE A 8 6.49 5.83 -4.71
N SER A 9 7.19 6.66 -3.95
CA SER A 9 8.61 6.93 -4.20
C SER A 9 9.49 5.69 -4.02
N SER A 10 9.13 4.78 -3.11
CA SER A 10 9.84 3.50 -2.93
C SER A 10 9.66 2.55 -4.13
N LEU A 11 8.49 2.55 -4.77
CA LEU A 11 8.25 1.80 -6.01
C LEU A 11 9.05 2.37 -7.19
N GLU A 12 9.09 3.70 -7.32
CA GLU A 12 9.91 4.38 -8.33
C GLU A 12 11.41 4.15 -8.11
N GLU A 13 11.87 4.20 -6.85
CA GLU A 13 13.25 3.89 -6.49
C GLU A 13 13.60 2.44 -6.85
N TRP A 14 12.69 1.50 -6.59
CA TRP A 14 12.86 0.11 -6.97
C TRP A 14 13.02 -0.04 -8.49
N ASP A 15 12.11 0.51 -9.30
CA ASP A 15 12.19 0.48 -10.79
C ASP A 15 13.51 1.07 -11.31
N LYS A 16 14.00 2.12 -10.66
CA LYS A 16 15.27 2.76 -11.01
C LYS A 16 16.48 1.90 -10.68
N LEU A 17 16.49 1.23 -9.53
CA LEU A 17 17.60 0.37 -9.09
C LEU A 17 17.68 -0.94 -9.88
N THR A 18 16.53 -1.50 -10.25
CA THR A 18 16.44 -2.74 -11.04
C THR A 18 16.74 -2.50 -12.52
N GLY A 19 16.28 -1.37 -13.07
CA GLY A 19 16.60 -0.93 -14.42
C GLY A 19 16.00 -1.82 -15.51
N LYS A 20 16.66 -1.88 -16.68
CA LYS A 20 16.14 -2.57 -17.87
C LYS A 20 16.23 -4.09 -17.83
N GLU A 21 16.97 -4.66 -16.88
CA GLU A 21 17.19 -6.11 -16.77
C GLU A 21 16.21 -6.76 -15.78
N GLN A 22 15.08 -6.10 -15.52
CA GLN A 22 14.10 -6.61 -14.58
C GLN A 22 13.37 -7.85 -15.12
N ILE A 23 13.27 -8.84 -14.24
CA ILE A 23 12.43 -10.02 -14.33
C ILE A 23 10.96 -9.64 -14.11
N ASN A 24 10.69 -8.87 -13.06
CA ASN A 24 9.34 -8.41 -12.76
C ASN A 24 9.11 -7.09 -13.50
N ASP A 25 8.22 -7.10 -14.49
CA ASP A 25 7.82 -5.86 -15.14
C ASP A 25 7.15 -4.92 -14.14
N PHE A 26 7.62 -3.67 -14.10
CA PHE A 26 7.11 -2.67 -13.18
C PHE A 26 5.61 -2.45 -13.34
N LYS A 27 5.10 -2.37 -14.59
CA LYS A 27 3.64 -2.22 -14.80
C LYS A 27 2.91 -3.45 -14.28
N GLY A 28 3.37 -4.64 -14.61
CA GLY A 28 2.82 -5.90 -14.09
C GLY A 28 2.88 -6.02 -12.56
N LEU A 29 3.84 -5.36 -11.89
CA LEU A 29 3.87 -5.25 -10.44
C LEU A 29 2.74 -4.36 -9.93
N ILE A 30 2.65 -3.11 -10.43
CA ILE A 30 1.61 -2.15 -10.03
C ILE A 30 0.21 -2.69 -10.31
N ASP A 31 0.02 -3.34 -11.45
CA ASP A 31 -1.27 -3.94 -11.84
C ASP A 31 -1.74 -4.99 -10.84
N SER A 32 -0.82 -5.81 -10.32
CA SER A 32 -1.18 -6.78 -9.29
C SER A 32 -1.45 -6.14 -7.94
N ILE A 33 -0.83 -5.00 -7.64
CA ILE A 33 -1.17 -4.22 -6.44
C ILE A 33 -2.59 -3.67 -6.59
N LEU A 34 -2.89 -3.03 -7.72
CA LEU A 34 -4.22 -2.52 -8.04
C LEU A 34 -5.28 -3.62 -7.98
N LEU A 35 -5.01 -4.78 -8.57
CA LEU A 35 -5.89 -5.96 -8.50
C LEU A 35 -6.07 -6.44 -7.05
N HIS A 36 -5.00 -6.46 -6.25
CA HIS A 36 -5.06 -6.81 -4.83
C HIS A 36 -5.92 -5.81 -4.03
N LEU A 37 -5.97 -4.55 -4.45
CA LEU A 37 -6.85 -3.50 -3.91
C LEU A 37 -8.28 -3.51 -4.51
N GLY A 38 -8.61 -4.52 -5.32
CA GLY A 38 -9.93 -4.71 -5.92
C GLY A 38 -10.19 -3.87 -7.17
N VAL A 39 -9.17 -3.28 -7.78
CA VAL A 39 -9.31 -2.53 -9.04
C VAL A 39 -9.26 -3.50 -10.21
N ILE A 40 -10.37 -3.61 -10.93
CA ILE A 40 -10.46 -4.33 -12.20
C ILE A 40 -10.42 -3.28 -13.31
N SER A 41 -9.24 -3.03 -13.89
CA SER A 41 -9.11 -2.10 -15.01
C SER A 41 -8.20 -2.66 -16.11
N GLU A 42 -8.39 -2.20 -17.34
CA GLU A 42 -7.48 -2.48 -18.47
C GLU A 42 -6.18 -1.68 -18.31
N THR A 43 -5.29 -2.18 -17.46
CA THR A 43 -4.01 -1.54 -17.14
C THR A 43 -2.99 -1.62 -18.27
N SER A 44 -3.19 -2.52 -19.25
CA SER A 44 -2.26 -2.81 -20.34
C SER A 44 -1.94 -1.60 -21.24
N ILE A 45 -2.84 -0.62 -21.30
CA ILE A 45 -2.70 0.58 -22.14
C ILE A 45 -2.07 1.75 -21.37
N LYS A 46 -2.10 1.73 -20.03
CA LYS A 46 -1.69 2.85 -19.19
C LYS A 46 -0.17 3.00 -19.14
N SER A 47 0.29 4.25 -19.07
CA SER A 47 1.68 4.60 -18.80
C SER A 47 2.06 4.31 -17.35
N LYS A 48 3.36 4.25 -17.03
CA LYS A 48 3.84 4.03 -15.66
C LYS A 48 3.31 5.10 -14.69
N ILE A 49 3.25 6.36 -15.14
CA ILE A 49 2.82 7.49 -14.32
C ILE A 49 1.32 7.37 -14.01
N GLU A 50 0.49 7.08 -15.02
CA GLU A 50 -0.95 6.89 -14.83
C GLU A 50 -1.25 5.77 -13.83
N LEU A 51 -0.53 4.65 -13.90
CA LEU A 51 -0.70 3.54 -12.95
C LEU A 51 -0.34 3.93 -11.50
N LEU A 52 0.69 4.76 -11.31
CA LEU A 52 1.05 5.25 -9.98
C LEU A 52 0.02 6.23 -9.43
N VAL A 53 -0.55 7.09 -10.30
CA VAL A 53 -1.66 7.98 -9.92
C VAL A 53 -2.88 7.17 -9.53
N ASP A 54 -3.28 6.18 -10.33
CA ASP A 54 -4.41 5.28 -10.01
C ASP A 54 -4.20 4.58 -8.67
N LEU A 55 -2.97 4.11 -8.40
CA LEU A 55 -2.62 3.46 -7.14
C LEU A 55 -2.76 4.43 -5.96
N GLN A 56 -2.24 5.65 -6.11
CA GLN A 56 -2.33 6.67 -5.08
C GLN A 56 -3.78 7.07 -4.79
N GLU A 57 -4.59 7.29 -5.83
CA GLU A 57 -6.02 7.60 -5.71
C GLU A 57 -6.78 6.45 -5.06
N ARG A 58 -6.49 5.21 -5.44
CA ARG A 58 -7.13 4.04 -4.84
C ARG A 58 -6.79 3.90 -3.36
N ILE A 59 -5.53 4.09 -2.98
CA ILE A 59 -5.11 4.07 -1.58
C ILE A 59 -5.83 5.19 -0.81
N ARG A 60 -5.89 6.40 -1.37
CA ARG A 60 -6.59 7.52 -0.76
C ARG A 60 -8.06 7.20 -0.50
N TYR A 61 -8.78 6.72 -1.53
CA TYR A 61 -10.17 6.31 -1.40
C TYR A 61 -10.37 5.29 -0.27
N LEU A 62 -9.51 4.26 -0.20
CA LEU A 62 -9.62 3.24 0.84
C LEU A 62 -9.39 3.79 2.26
N VAL A 63 -8.57 4.82 2.39
CA VAL A 63 -8.27 5.44 3.70
C VAL A 63 -9.37 6.43 4.10
N GLU A 64 -9.73 7.33 3.20
CA GLU A 64 -10.64 8.46 3.48
C GLU A 64 -12.10 8.03 3.46
N GLU A 65 -12.52 7.26 2.45
CA GLU A 65 -13.93 6.90 2.25
C GLU A 65 -14.31 5.58 2.94
N GLU A 66 -13.43 4.57 2.87
CA GLU A 66 -13.68 3.25 3.47
C GLU A 66 -13.13 3.12 4.90
N GLY A 67 -12.46 4.17 5.41
CA GLY A 67 -11.97 4.23 6.79
C GLY A 67 -10.88 3.20 7.14
N ILE A 68 -10.14 2.69 6.14
CA ILE A 68 -9.03 1.76 6.40
C ILE A 68 -7.84 2.51 6.98
N ASP A 69 -7.29 2.00 8.08
CA ASP A 69 -6.07 2.56 8.68
C ASP A 69 -4.91 2.61 7.65
N GLN A 70 -4.39 3.81 7.43
CA GLN A 70 -3.39 4.08 6.40
C GLN A 70 -2.08 3.31 6.62
N ASP A 71 -1.64 3.16 7.88
CA ASP A 71 -0.42 2.42 8.19
C ASP A 71 -0.61 0.91 7.95
N LEU A 72 -1.76 0.37 8.36
CA LEU A 72 -2.13 -1.02 8.07
C LEU A 72 -2.19 -1.29 6.57
N LEU A 73 -2.86 -0.44 5.80
CA LEU A 73 -3.00 -0.59 4.34
C LEU A 73 -1.64 -0.56 3.64
N VAL A 74 -0.84 0.48 3.88
CA VAL A 74 0.46 0.63 3.23
C VAL A 74 1.42 -0.49 3.65
N MET A 75 1.40 -0.91 4.91
CA MET A 75 2.23 -2.03 5.34
C MET A 75 1.78 -3.38 4.79
N GLY A 76 0.48 -3.56 4.62
CA GLY A 76 -0.08 -4.69 3.88
C GLY A 76 0.43 -4.73 2.45
N LEU A 77 0.46 -3.58 1.76
CA LEU A 77 1.01 -3.48 0.40
C LEU A 77 2.51 -3.76 0.35
N VAL A 78 3.29 -3.24 1.30
CA VAL A 78 4.74 -3.52 1.39
C VAL A 78 5.00 -5.03 1.55
N ASN A 79 4.22 -5.71 2.39
CA ASN A 79 4.32 -7.15 2.58
C ASN A 79 3.90 -7.91 1.32
N PHE A 80 2.79 -7.51 0.69
CA PHE A 80 2.32 -8.10 -0.56
C PHE A 80 3.38 -8.03 -1.67
N ILE A 81 4.03 -6.87 -1.84
CA ILE A 81 5.11 -6.69 -2.82
C ILE A 81 6.28 -7.63 -2.49
N SER A 82 6.69 -7.67 -1.22
CA SER A 82 7.77 -8.54 -0.75
C SER A 82 7.49 -10.01 -1.07
N GLU A 83 6.29 -10.49 -0.71
CA GLU A 83 5.87 -11.86 -0.99
C GLU A 83 5.80 -12.14 -2.48
N LYS A 84 5.33 -11.18 -3.30
CA LYS A 84 5.23 -11.37 -4.73
C LYS A 84 6.61 -11.55 -5.36
N LEU A 85 7.59 -10.72 -5.00
CA LEU A 85 8.98 -10.86 -5.47
C LEU A 85 9.61 -12.19 -5.01
N GLU A 86 9.39 -12.57 -3.75
CA GLU A 86 9.85 -13.87 -3.22
C GLU A 86 9.23 -15.06 -3.96
N ARG A 87 7.92 -15.02 -4.24
CA ARG A 87 7.22 -16.08 -4.99
C ARG A 87 7.76 -16.22 -6.41
N THR A 88 8.13 -15.13 -7.08
CA THR A 88 8.76 -15.19 -8.41
C THR A 88 10.05 -16.01 -8.36
N LEU A 89 10.90 -15.78 -7.35
CA LEU A 89 12.15 -16.52 -7.15
C LEU A 89 11.89 -17.99 -6.76
N MET A 90 10.96 -18.24 -5.84
CA MET A 90 10.64 -19.60 -5.38
C MET A 90 10.03 -20.46 -6.48
N ARG A 91 9.10 -19.92 -7.28
CA ARG A 91 8.47 -20.64 -8.39
C ARG A 91 9.50 -21.11 -9.40
N GLN A 92 10.46 -20.26 -9.74
CA GLN A 92 11.54 -20.64 -10.62
C GLN A 92 12.45 -21.73 -10.05
N GLY A 93 12.85 -21.60 -8.78
CA GLY A 93 13.61 -22.64 -8.10
C GLY A 93 12.88 -23.98 -8.10
N GLN A 94 11.57 -23.97 -7.86
CA GLN A 94 10.72 -25.17 -7.93
C GLN A 94 10.66 -25.75 -9.35
N THR A 95 10.46 -24.93 -10.38
CA THR A 95 10.48 -25.38 -11.78
C THR A 95 11.79 -26.05 -12.14
N ILE A 96 12.93 -25.44 -11.79
CA ILE A 96 14.26 -26.03 -12.05
C ILE A 96 14.39 -27.40 -11.39
N VAL A 97 14.04 -27.52 -10.10
CA VAL A 97 14.12 -28.80 -9.37
C VAL A 97 13.19 -29.85 -9.95
N LEU A 98 11.98 -29.47 -10.37
CA LEU A 98 11.02 -30.37 -10.98
C LEU A 98 11.50 -30.86 -12.35
N ASP A 99 12.01 -29.97 -13.18
CA ASP A 99 12.53 -30.32 -14.50
C ASP A 99 13.75 -31.24 -14.39
N GLU A 100 14.68 -30.99 -13.46
CA GLU A 100 15.83 -31.86 -13.18
C GLU A 100 15.39 -33.27 -12.73
N LYS A 101 14.37 -33.35 -11.87
CA LYS A 101 13.78 -34.63 -11.44
C LYS A 101 13.10 -35.38 -12.58
N LEU A 102 12.40 -34.68 -13.47
CA LEU A 102 11.73 -35.31 -14.61
C LEU A 102 12.75 -35.86 -15.61
N ILE A 103 13.80 -35.09 -15.93
CA ILE A 103 14.90 -35.52 -16.83
C ILE A 103 15.57 -36.80 -16.32
N SER A 104 15.80 -36.89 -15.01
CA SER A 104 16.43 -38.05 -14.36
C SER A 104 15.49 -39.24 -14.15
N SER A 105 14.19 -39.09 -14.40
CA SER A 105 13.19 -40.15 -14.22
C SER A 105 12.92 -40.95 -15.49
N ASP A 106 12.37 -42.15 -15.35
CA ASP A 106 11.86 -42.96 -16.47
C ASP A 106 10.40 -42.62 -16.86
N LYS A 107 9.83 -41.56 -16.26
CA LYS A 107 8.43 -41.16 -16.46
C LYS A 107 8.18 -40.35 -17.72
N VAL A 108 9.24 -39.92 -18.41
CA VAL A 108 9.18 -39.08 -19.60
C VAL A 108 10.08 -39.66 -20.69
N ASP A 109 9.65 -39.55 -21.94
CA ASP A 109 10.40 -40.03 -23.09
C ASP A 109 11.62 -39.16 -23.42
N LEU A 110 12.45 -39.62 -24.36
CA LEU A 110 13.68 -38.94 -24.74
C LEU A 110 13.42 -37.55 -25.36
N ASP A 111 12.31 -37.35 -26.08
CA ASP A 111 11.96 -36.05 -26.67
C ASP A 111 11.65 -35.03 -25.59
N MET A 112 10.83 -35.42 -24.61
CA MET A 112 10.50 -34.59 -23.45
C MET A 112 11.76 -34.28 -22.62
N LYS A 113 12.65 -35.24 -22.40
CA LYS A 113 13.94 -35.00 -21.71
C LYS A 113 14.78 -33.95 -22.44
N ASN A 114 14.82 -33.99 -23.78
CA ASN A 114 15.55 -33.01 -24.58
C ASN A 114 14.93 -31.61 -24.48
N ARG A 115 13.59 -31.49 -24.55
CA ARG A 115 12.88 -30.21 -24.39
C ARG A 115 13.09 -29.61 -23.01
N LEU A 116 12.96 -30.41 -21.95
CA LEU A 116 13.21 -29.97 -20.58
C LEU A 116 14.66 -29.52 -20.43
N SER A 117 15.64 -30.28 -20.93
CA SER A 117 17.06 -29.92 -20.87
C SER A 117 17.37 -28.60 -21.57
N TYR A 118 16.72 -28.34 -22.72
CA TYR A 118 16.83 -27.06 -23.41
C TYR A 118 16.24 -25.91 -22.58
N SER A 119 15.01 -26.06 -22.08
CA SER A 119 14.34 -25.07 -21.21
C SER A 119 15.19 -24.74 -19.97
N LEU A 120 15.73 -25.77 -19.31
CA LEU A 120 16.55 -25.65 -18.11
C LEU A 120 17.88 -24.91 -18.38
N LYS A 121 18.46 -25.13 -19.57
CA LYS A 121 19.66 -24.42 -20.00
C LYS A 121 19.38 -22.94 -20.21
N GLU A 122 18.26 -22.59 -20.83
CA GLU A 122 17.85 -21.19 -21.04
C GLU A 122 17.54 -20.51 -19.69
N LEU A 123 16.77 -21.16 -18.82
CA LEU A 123 16.49 -20.67 -17.45
C LEU A 123 17.76 -20.37 -16.65
N LYS A 124 18.79 -21.21 -16.79
CA LYS A 124 20.10 -21.02 -16.12
C LYS A 124 20.98 -19.98 -16.82
N ARG A 125 20.79 -19.73 -18.12
CA ARG A 125 21.64 -18.84 -18.93
C ARG A 125 21.27 -17.37 -18.79
N ASP A 126 20.00 -17.06 -18.57
CA ASP A 126 19.52 -15.68 -18.54
C ASP A 126 19.85 -14.90 -17.25
N ASN A 127 20.66 -15.51 -16.37
CA ASN A 127 20.97 -15.01 -15.02
C ASN A 127 19.69 -14.65 -14.24
N PHE A 128 18.57 -15.35 -14.52
CA PHE A 128 17.29 -15.02 -13.91
C PHE A 128 17.39 -14.99 -12.39
N TYR A 129 18.02 -16.01 -11.81
CA TYR A 129 18.15 -16.12 -10.35
C TYR A 129 18.90 -14.93 -9.76
N GLU A 130 20.01 -14.52 -10.39
CA GLU A 130 20.80 -13.36 -9.95
C GLU A 130 19.98 -12.07 -10.06
N LYS A 131 19.29 -11.86 -11.18
CA LYS A 131 18.43 -10.69 -11.41
C LYS A 131 17.27 -10.63 -10.42
N ALA A 132 16.51 -11.72 -10.26
CA ALA A 132 15.40 -11.80 -9.33
C ALA A 132 15.85 -11.64 -7.86
N THR A 133 17.01 -12.20 -7.50
CA THR A 133 17.60 -12.00 -6.17
C THR A 133 17.95 -10.53 -5.96
N LYS A 134 18.59 -9.89 -6.94
CA LYS A 134 18.94 -8.48 -6.90
C LYS A 134 17.72 -7.57 -6.77
N GLU A 135 16.63 -7.85 -7.49
CA GLU A 135 15.36 -7.13 -7.35
C GLU A 135 14.78 -7.21 -5.94
N LEU A 136 14.77 -8.41 -5.37
CA LEU A 136 14.28 -8.65 -4.03
C LEU A 136 15.17 -7.97 -2.98
N ASP A 137 16.49 -8.01 -3.16
CA ASP A 137 17.43 -7.36 -2.25
C ASP A 137 17.32 -5.83 -2.31
N HIS A 138 17.15 -5.25 -3.49
CA HIS A 138 16.84 -3.82 -3.63
C HIS A 138 15.54 -3.45 -2.92
N TRP A 139 14.49 -4.25 -3.10
CA TRP A 139 13.22 -4.02 -2.39
C TRP A 139 13.40 -4.10 -0.87
N ARG A 140 14.09 -5.13 -0.37
CA ARG A 140 14.39 -5.29 1.06
C ARG A 140 15.19 -4.12 1.62
N PHE A 141 16.15 -3.62 0.86
CA PHE A 141 16.95 -2.44 1.24
C PHE A 141 16.08 -1.19 1.36
N ILE A 142 15.21 -0.94 0.37
CA ILE A 142 14.26 0.18 0.38
C ILE A 142 13.32 0.06 1.59
N VAL A 143 12.78 -1.14 1.85
CA VAL A 143 11.90 -1.40 3.01
C VAL A 143 12.62 -1.14 4.32
N ALA A 144 13.84 -1.64 4.47
CA ALA A 144 14.65 -1.45 5.68
C ALA A 144 15.04 0.02 5.91
N SER A 145 15.16 0.81 4.84
CA SER A 145 15.52 2.24 4.93
C SER A 145 14.31 3.13 5.20
N ASN A 146 13.21 2.88 4.49
CA ASN A 146 12.06 3.77 4.46
C ASN A 146 10.99 3.38 5.48
N PHE A 147 10.73 2.09 5.70
CA PHE A 147 9.58 1.61 6.50
C PHE A 147 9.96 1.13 7.90
N THR A 148 10.97 1.78 8.51
CA THR A 148 11.42 1.52 9.88
C THR A 148 10.34 1.84 10.91
N LYS A 149 10.45 1.26 12.11
CA LYS A 149 9.58 1.59 13.25
C LYS A 149 9.62 3.09 13.60
N GLY A 150 10.79 3.72 13.50
CA GLY A 150 10.97 5.15 13.78
C GLY A 150 10.24 6.02 12.76
N ASN A 151 10.38 5.73 11.47
CA ASN A 151 9.67 6.47 10.42
C ASN A 151 8.15 6.30 10.55
N ARG A 152 7.66 5.10 10.88
CA ARG A 152 6.22 4.88 11.13
C ARG A 152 5.70 5.67 12.31
N ALA A 153 6.43 5.68 13.43
CA ALA A 153 6.05 6.49 14.59
C ALA A 153 5.99 7.98 14.24
N ARG A 154 6.96 8.47 13.44
CA ARG A 154 6.98 9.84 12.94
C ARG A 154 5.76 10.14 12.06
N TRP A 155 5.44 9.30 11.07
CA TRP A 155 4.28 9.53 10.19
C TRP A 155 2.94 9.49 10.92
N ARG A 156 2.78 8.61 11.93
CA ARG A 156 1.57 8.63 12.77
C ARG A 156 1.46 9.95 13.53
N LYS A 157 2.56 10.44 14.09
CA LYS A 157 2.58 11.74 14.79
C LYS A 157 2.25 12.90 13.84
N GLU A 158 2.88 12.94 12.66
CA GLU A 158 2.57 13.93 11.62
C GLU A 158 1.09 13.85 11.21
N GLY A 159 0.53 12.64 11.09
CA GLY A 159 -0.89 12.45 10.79
C GLY A 159 -1.82 12.96 11.90
N PHE A 160 -1.49 12.71 13.17
CA PHE A 160 -2.26 13.25 14.30
C PHE A 160 -2.18 14.78 14.38
N GLU A 161 -1.03 15.38 14.07
CA GLU A 161 -0.86 16.83 14.04
C GLU A 161 -1.73 17.47 12.96
N VAL A 162 -1.75 16.91 11.74
CA VAL A 162 -2.61 17.40 10.65
C VAL A 162 -4.09 17.28 11.02
N VAL A 163 -4.52 16.14 11.55
CA VAL A 163 -5.92 15.96 11.99
C VAL A 163 -6.27 16.92 13.12
N ALA A 164 -5.34 17.23 14.02
CA ALA A 164 -5.58 18.19 15.09
C ALA A 164 -5.68 19.63 14.56
N GLU A 165 -4.84 20.02 13.60
CA GLU A 165 -4.91 21.33 12.94
C GLU A 165 -6.22 21.50 12.16
N ASP A 166 -6.63 20.49 11.39
CA ASP A 166 -7.90 20.49 10.65
C ASP A 166 -9.09 20.60 11.62
N LEU A 167 -9.04 19.86 12.74
CA LEU A 167 -10.07 19.93 13.77
C LEU A 167 -10.08 21.30 14.49
N GLU A 168 -8.92 21.90 14.77
CA GLU A 168 -8.83 23.25 15.31
C GLU A 168 -9.42 24.30 14.35
N GLU A 169 -9.16 24.16 13.04
CA GLU A 169 -9.74 25.01 12.02
C GLU A 169 -11.27 24.83 11.95
N GLU A 170 -11.78 23.60 11.93
CA GLU A 170 -13.22 23.33 11.93
C GLU A 170 -13.92 23.81 13.20
N LEU A 171 -13.30 23.62 14.37
CA LEU A 171 -13.81 24.11 15.66
C LEU A 171 -13.79 25.64 15.70
N SER A 172 -12.82 26.32 15.07
CA SER A 172 -12.77 27.78 15.01
C SER A 172 -13.97 28.41 14.28
N GLN A 173 -14.64 27.64 13.42
CA GLN A 173 -15.86 28.05 12.71
C GLN A 173 -17.11 27.95 13.59
N ILE A 174 -17.06 27.22 14.71
CA ILE A 174 -18.20 27.11 15.63
C ILE A 174 -18.30 28.42 16.42
N PRO A 175 -19.51 29.02 16.54
CA PRO A 175 -19.69 30.22 17.33
C PRO A 175 -19.20 30.01 18.76
N LYS A 176 -18.33 30.90 19.25
CA LYS A 176 -17.69 30.80 20.57
C LYS A 176 -18.68 30.54 21.72
N LYS A 177 -19.89 31.12 21.65
CA LYS A 177 -20.95 30.91 22.64
C LYS A 177 -21.44 29.45 22.71
N ILE A 178 -21.45 28.74 21.58
CA ILE A 178 -21.83 27.33 21.49
C ILE A 178 -20.70 26.45 22.04
N LEU A 179 -19.45 26.76 21.68
CA LEU A 179 -18.27 26.11 22.27
C LEU A 179 -18.22 26.26 23.79
N ASP A 180 -18.50 27.46 24.31
CA ASP A 180 -18.50 27.73 25.75
C ASP A 180 -19.59 26.91 26.48
N ILE A 181 -20.75 26.68 25.84
CA ILE A 181 -21.82 25.83 26.39
C ILE A 181 -21.40 24.37 26.41
N LEU A 182 -20.73 23.90 25.36
CA LEU A 182 -20.38 22.48 25.15
C LEU A 182 -18.98 22.11 25.68
N PHE A 183 -18.26 23.05 26.29
CA PHE A 183 -16.83 22.95 26.64
C PHE A 183 -16.49 21.74 27.54
N ASP A 184 -17.43 21.31 28.37
CA ASP A 184 -17.26 20.20 29.31
C ASP A 184 -17.53 18.82 28.69
N ILE A 185 -17.99 18.77 27.44
CA ILE A 185 -18.23 17.53 26.73
C ILE A 185 -16.99 17.19 25.88
N PRO A 186 -16.38 16.00 26.04
CA PRO A 186 -15.30 15.56 25.17
C PRO A 186 -15.73 15.60 23.70
N ILE A 187 -14.93 16.20 22.82
CA ILE A 187 -15.24 16.35 21.39
C ILE A 187 -15.63 15.01 20.74
N VAL A 188 -14.98 13.92 21.14
CA VAL A 188 -15.27 12.55 20.66
C VAL A 188 -16.72 12.12 20.95
N LYS A 189 -17.32 12.56 22.08
CA LYS A 189 -18.74 12.31 22.39
C LYS A 189 -19.69 13.17 21.58
N LEU A 190 -19.27 14.39 21.23
CA LEU A 190 -20.04 15.32 20.41
C LEU A 190 -20.14 14.83 18.97
N ILE A 191 -19.00 14.55 18.32
CA ILE A 191 -18.95 14.09 16.92
C ILE A 191 -19.55 12.70 16.71
N ALA A 192 -19.70 11.90 17.77
CA ALA A 192 -20.40 10.61 17.70
C ALA A 192 -21.93 10.74 17.67
N LYS A 193 -22.46 11.93 17.94
CA LYS A 193 -23.90 12.18 18.14
C LYS A 193 -24.47 13.20 17.15
N ILE A 194 -23.65 14.10 16.66
CA ILE A 194 -24.02 15.16 15.73
C ILE A 194 -22.84 15.48 14.82
N GLU A 195 -23.10 15.75 13.55
CA GLU A 195 -22.04 16.14 12.61
C GLU A 195 -21.53 17.54 12.95
N LEU A 196 -20.24 17.79 12.69
CA LEU A 196 -19.59 19.06 13.00
C LEU A 196 -20.26 20.26 12.33
N GLU A 197 -20.79 20.07 11.12
CA GLU A 197 -21.48 21.10 10.35
C GLU A 197 -22.81 21.51 10.99
N ASP A 198 -23.51 20.58 11.62
CA ASP A 198 -24.74 20.85 12.37
C ASP A 198 -24.44 21.62 13.65
N ILE A 199 -23.31 21.32 14.32
CA ILE A 199 -22.86 22.04 15.52
C ILE A 199 -22.63 23.53 15.22
N LYS A 200 -22.08 23.84 14.04
CA LYS A 200 -21.83 25.24 13.62
C LYS A 200 -23.12 26.07 13.54
N ASN A 201 -24.26 25.42 13.30
CA ASN A 201 -25.56 26.07 13.08
C ASN A 201 -26.47 26.03 14.32
N LEU A 202 -26.04 25.43 15.43
CA LEU A 202 -26.85 25.36 16.65
C LEU A 202 -27.15 26.75 17.23
N SER A 203 -28.40 26.93 17.64
CA SER A 203 -28.77 27.99 18.57
C SER A 203 -28.32 27.67 19.99
N CYS A 204 -28.25 28.68 20.86
CA CYS A 204 -27.84 28.46 22.25
C CYS A 204 -28.81 27.53 23.02
N SER A 205 -30.11 27.53 22.71
CA SER A 205 -31.05 26.60 23.36
C SER A 205 -30.79 25.15 22.92
N GLU A 206 -30.59 24.93 21.62
CA GLU A 206 -30.31 23.59 21.10
C GLU A 206 -28.98 23.03 21.62
N ALA A 207 -27.97 23.88 21.79
CA ALA A 207 -26.71 23.49 22.41
C ALA A 207 -26.86 23.11 23.89
N MET A 208 -27.74 23.78 24.64
CA MET A 208 -28.03 23.41 26.04
C MET A 208 -28.82 22.10 26.11
N ASP A 209 -29.81 21.91 25.24
CA ASP A 209 -30.58 20.66 25.16
C ASP A 209 -29.67 19.48 24.79
N LEU A 210 -28.79 19.67 23.81
CA LEU A 210 -27.79 18.68 23.42
C LEU A 210 -26.85 18.35 24.59
N ARG A 211 -26.44 19.36 25.36
CA ARG A 211 -25.61 19.16 26.55
C ARG A 211 -26.29 18.33 27.62
N GLU A 212 -27.57 18.59 27.91
CA GLU A 212 -28.34 17.80 28.89
C GLU A 212 -28.51 16.34 28.47
N VAL A 213 -28.53 16.03 27.17
CA VAL A 213 -28.60 14.66 26.65
C VAL A 213 -27.26 13.91 26.75
N LEU A 214 -26.14 14.62 26.79
CA LEU A 214 -24.78 14.05 26.69
C LEU A 214 -24.03 13.95 28.03
N ILE A 215 -24.51 14.63 29.07
CA ILE A 215 -24.02 14.56 30.46
C ILE A 215 -24.75 13.43 31.20
#